data_AF-M6VIR2-F1
#
_entry.id   AF-M6VIR2-F1
#
_cell.length_a   1.000
_cell.length_b   1.000
_cell.length_c   1.000
_cell.angle_alpha   90.00
_cell.angle_beta   90.00
_cell.angle_gamma   90.00
#
_symmetry.space_group_name_H-M   'P 1'
#
loop_
_entity.id
_entity.type
_entity.pdbx_description
1 polymer ?
#
loop_
_entity_poly.entity_id
_entity_poly.type
_entity_poly.pdbx_seq_one_letter_code
_entity_poly.pdbx_strand_id
1 'polypeptide(L)'
;MGASLSLALKKKGISANITGVVGSAKSKTKGQSLKSADQILTSEEFSSTLGWKNYDFIIFGVPVDLTVKLISELPADFSGVITDLGSTKKEIIRAVETRFPSEHNYISSHPMCGSEESGLEFANSSLYEGRLCILTSPKNAKPEILDRLKNFWKFVGTETIEIPAEEHDSILSYLSHSPHILSSIMADWAANQKTVKRYTDFSPIPLNGGGFRDMTRIAGSNPKMWAAIFGSNQEEIFRSLSDFRDRLDIILEKLNPKNTLDPKEWERFMEISRRSRDFILKNQDDSKKN
;
A
#
# COMPACT_ATOMS: atom_id res chain seq x y z
N MET A 1 -6.93 3.39 -6.40
CA MET A 1 -6.69 1.95 -6.68
C MET A 1 -7.72 1.38 -7.64
N GLY A 2 -8.94 0.99 -7.22
CA GLY A 2 -9.90 0.31 -8.10
C GLY A 2 -10.21 1.01 -9.43
N ALA A 3 -10.43 2.33 -9.42
CA ALA A 3 -10.64 3.10 -10.65
C ALA A 3 -9.41 3.13 -11.57
N SER A 4 -8.20 3.28 -11.02
CA SER A 4 -6.95 3.19 -11.79
C SER A 4 -6.83 1.83 -12.47
N LEU A 5 -7.22 0.75 -11.79
CA LEU A 5 -7.13 -0.62 -12.33
C LEU A 5 -8.11 -0.80 -13.49
N SER A 6 -9.35 -0.37 -13.30
CA SER A 6 -10.35 -0.38 -14.38
C SER A 6 -9.90 0.42 -15.61
N LEU A 7 -9.36 1.63 -15.41
CA LEU A 7 -8.82 2.44 -16.50
C LEU A 7 -7.63 1.77 -17.19
N ALA A 8 -6.73 1.12 -16.43
CA ALA A 8 -5.60 0.37 -16.97
C ALA A 8 -6.07 -0.82 -17.84
N LEU A 9 -7.06 -1.57 -17.37
CA LEU A 9 -7.65 -2.69 -18.10
C LEU A 9 -8.34 -2.23 -19.39
N LYS A 10 -9.12 -1.14 -19.33
CA LYS A 10 -9.76 -0.53 -20.50
C LYS A 10 -8.75 -0.03 -21.52
N LYS A 11 -7.68 0.67 -21.08
CA LYS A 11 -6.58 1.13 -21.94
C LYS A 11 -5.90 -0.01 -22.69
N LYS A 12 -5.83 -1.19 -22.08
CA LYS A 12 -5.25 -2.41 -22.67
C LYS A 12 -6.24 -3.25 -23.49
N GLY A 13 -7.47 -2.76 -23.68
CA GLY A 13 -8.45 -3.40 -24.54
C GLY A 13 -9.03 -4.69 -23.95
N ILE A 14 -9.23 -4.77 -22.63
CA ILE A 14 -9.92 -5.91 -22.04
C ILE A 14 -11.31 -6.09 -22.68
N SER A 15 -11.65 -7.32 -23.04
CA SER A 15 -12.98 -7.68 -23.56
C SER A 15 -13.87 -8.18 -22.42
N ALA A 16 -14.10 -7.33 -21.41
CA ALA A 16 -14.95 -7.63 -20.26
C ALA A 16 -15.76 -6.40 -19.83
N ASN A 17 -16.96 -6.62 -19.30
CA ASN A 17 -17.77 -5.57 -18.70
C ASN A 17 -17.33 -5.33 -17.24
N ILE A 18 -17.05 -4.08 -16.88
CA ILE A 18 -16.57 -3.71 -15.56
C ILE A 18 -17.66 -2.97 -14.79
N THR A 19 -18.07 -3.53 -13.64
CA THR A 19 -18.91 -2.82 -12.65
C THR A 19 -18.03 -2.31 -11.51
N GLY A 20 -18.09 -1.01 -11.22
CA GLY A 20 -17.51 -0.41 -10.04
C GLY A 20 -18.53 -0.28 -8.91
N VAL A 21 -18.19 -0.71 -7.70
CA VAL A 21 -19.03 -0.52 -6.51
C VAL A 21 -18.35 0.48 -5.58
N VAL A 22 -19.08 1.51 -5.15
CA VAL A 22 -18.54 2.60 -4.33
C VAL A 22 -19.42 2.90 -3.12
N GLY A 23 -18.81 3.38 -2.04
CA GLY A 23 -19.51 3.59 -0.76
C GLY A 23 -20.39 4.85 -0.69
N SER A 24 -20.47 5.68 -1.74
CA SER A 24 -21.30 6.90 -1.70
C SER A 24 -21.80 7.34 -3.06
N ALA A 25 -22.97 7.99 -3.09
CA ALA A 25 -23.54 8.59 -4.29
C ALA A 25 -22.60 9.61 -4.95
N LYS A 26 -21.88 10.40 -4.13
CA LYS A 26 -20.83 11.33 -4.60
C LYS A 26 -19.74 10.60 -5.40
N SER A 27 -19.26 9.47 -4.90
CA SER A 27 -18.26 8.65 -5.59
C SER A 27 -18.82 8.04 -6.87
N LYS A 28 -20.10 7.66 -6.87
CA LYS A 28 -20.79 7.12 -8.06
C LYS A 28 -20.83 8.16 -9.17
N THR A 29 -21.33 9.37 -8.88
CA THR A 29 -21.37 10.49 -9.85
C THR A 29 -19.97 10.80 -10.38
N LYS A 30 -18.95 10.84 -9.49
CA LYS A 30 -17.58 11.11 -9.90
C LYS A 30 -17.03 10.01 -10.82
N GLY A 31 -17.19 8.75 -10.46
CA GLY A 31 -16.75 7.63 -11.30
C GLY A 31 -17.43 7.63 -12.68
N GLN A 32 -18.72 7.98 -12.74
CA GLN A 32 -19.47 8.09 -13.99
C GLN A 32 -18.90 9.20 -14.87
N SER A 33 -18.62 10.36 -14.29
CA SER A 33 -17.99 11.48 -15.02
C SER A 33 -16.62 11.11 -15.61
N LEU A 34 -15.88 10.24 -14.92
CA LEU A 34 -14.58 9.74 -15.35
C LEU A 34 -14.66 8.51 -16.27
N LYS A 35 -15.88 7.98 -16.50
CA LYS A 35 -16.09 6.70 -17.19
C LYS A 35 -15.22 5.58 -16.61
N SER A 36 -15.02 5.59 -15.29
CA SER A 36 -14.06 4.72 -14.60
C SER A 36 -14.48 3.25 -14.55
N ALA A 37 -15.69 2.91 -15.01
CA ALA A 37 -16.22 1.56 -15.20
C ALA A 37 -17.36 1.64 -16.22
N ASP A 38 -17.88 0.51 -16.71
CA ASP A 38 -19.03 0.47 -17.64
C ASP A 38 -20.34 0.71 -16.89
N GLN A 39 -20.41 0.22 -15.66
CA GLN A 39 -21.49 0.52 -14.71
C GLN A 39 -20.90 0.89 -13.36
N ILE A 40 -21.55 1.81 -12.64
CA ILE A 40 -21.16 2.18 -11.27
C ILE A 40 -22.37 2.15 -10.36
N LEU A 41 -22.23 1.44 -9.24
CA LEU A 41 -23.25 1.21 -8.25
C LEU A 41 -22.80 1.71 -6.88
N THR A 42 -23.75 2.12 -6.06
CA THR A 42 -23.52 2.20 -4.62
C THR A 42 -23.51 0.80 -4.01
N SER A 43 -22.97 0.65 -2.80
CA SER A 43 -23.05 -0.62 -2.06
C SER A 43 -24.50 -1.10 -1.86
N GLU A 44 -25.43 -0.19 -1.62
CA GLU A 44 -26.87 -0.50 -1.47
C GLU A 44 -27.50 -1.00 -2.77
N GLU A 45 -27.18 -0.36 -3.90
CA GLU A 45 -27.65 -0.78 -5.22
C GLU A 45 -27.06 -2.15 -5.61
N PHE A 46 -25.79 -2.40 -5.28
CA PHE A 46 -25.15 -3.69 -5.53
C PHE A 46 -25.84 -4.83 -4.76
N SER A 47 -26.09 -4.62 -3.46
CA SER A 47 -26.75 -5.62 -2.60
C SER A 47 -28.19 -5.92 -3.00
N SER A 48 -28.89 -4.96 -3.62
CA SER A 48 -30.31 -5.09 -4.00
C SER A 48 -30.55 -5.67 -5.39
N THR A 49 -29.57 -5.63 -6.30
CA THR A 49 -29.82 -5.93 -7.73
C THR A 49 -29.01 -7.10 -8.29
N LEU A 50 -27.70 -7.13 -8.03
CA LEU A 50 -26.78 -7.90 -8.86
C LEU A 50 -26.12 -9.04 -8.09
N GLY A 51 -25.96 -8.95 -6.78
CA GLY A 51 -25.38 -10.03 -5.97
C GLY A 51 -24.00 -10.49 -6.45
N TRP A 52 -23.33 -11.30 -5.64
CA TRP A 52 -21.96 -11.72 -5.96
C TRP A 52 -21.87 -12.66 -7.18
N LYS A 53 -22.88 -13.52 -7.39
CA LYS A 53 -22.85 -14.62 -8.39
C LYS A 53 -22.95 -14.19 -9.85
N ASN A 54 -23.23 -12.93 -10.13
CA ASN A 54 -23.28 -12.39 -11.50
C ASN A 54 -21.90 -11.97 -12.03
N TYR A 55 -20.83 -12.22 -11.28
CA TYR A 55 -19.47 -11.81 -11.61
C TYR A 55 -18.53 -13.00 -11.65
N ASP A 56 -17.67 -13.06 -12.66
CA ASP A 56 -16.63 -14.09 -12.78
C ASP A 56 -15.30 -13.69 -12.11
N PHE A 57 -15.15 -12.40 -11.78
CA PHE A 57 -13.93 -11.82 -11.22
C PHE A 57 -14.27 -10.66 -10.27
N ILE A 58 -13.92 -10.80 -8.99
CA ILE A 58 -14.16 -9.81 -7.94
C ILE A 58 -12.81 -9.27 -7.44
N ILE A 59 -12.70 -7.94 -7.34
CA ILE A 59 -11.52 -7.26 -6.81
C ILE A 59 -11.93 -6.31 -5.70
N PHE A 60 -11.51 -6.58 -4.46
CA PHE A 60 -11.73 -5.67 -3.34
C PHE A 60 -10.71 -4.53 -3.37
N GLY A 61 -11.13 -3.37 -3.87
CA GLY A 61 -10.36 -2.13 -3.87
C GLY A 61 -10.70 -1.18 -2.72
N VAL A 62 -11.01 -1.72 -1.54
CA VAL A 62 -11.48 -0.98 -0.34
C VAL A 62 -10.50 -1.15 0.83
N PRO A 63 -10.61 -0.35 1.92
CA PRO A 63 -9.79 -0.54 3.12
C PRO A 63 -9.84 -1.99 3.65
N VAL A 64 -8.77 -2.41 4.33
CA VAL A 64 -8.57 -3.80 4.78
C VAL A 64 -9.70 -4.26 5.71
N ASP A 65 -10.11 -3.42 6.66
CA ASP A 65 -11.18 -3.72 7.60
C ASP A 65 -12.52 -3.96 6.89
N LEU A 66 -12.81 -3.20 5.83
CA LEU A 66 -13.98 -3.41 5.00
C LEU A 66 -13.84 -4.65 4.11
N THR A 67 -12.64 -4.92 3.58
CA THR A 67 -12.37 -6.14 2.81
C THR A 67 -12.65 -7.39 3.65
N VAL A 68 -12.17 -7.42 4.90
CA VAL A 68 -12.43 -8.52 5.85
C VAL A 68 -13.93 -8.72 6.09
N LYS A 69 -14.70 -7.63 6.26
CA LYS A 69 -16.17 -7.70 6.40
C LYS A 69 -16.82 -8.26 5.14
N LEU A 70 -16.47 -7.76 3.95
CA LEU A 70 -17.06 -8.22 2.69
C LEU A 70 -16.73 -9.68 2.39
N ILE A 71 -15.56 -10.18 2.79
CA ILE A 71 -15.21 -11.59 2.65
C ILE A 71 -16.24 -12.48 3.36
N SER A 72 -16.71 -12.08 4.54
CA SER A 72 -17.72 -12.84 5.29
C SER A 72 -19.08 -12.92 4.58
N GLU A 73 -19.38 -11.95 3.70
CA GLU A 73 -20.63 -11.86 2.94
C GLU A 73 -20.59 -12.62 1.60
N LEU A 74 -19.41 -13.05 1.15
CA LEU A 74 -19.26 -13.80 -0.09
C LEU A 74 -20.05 -15.11 -0.04
N PRO A 75 -20.63 -15.61 -1.16
CA PRO A 75 -21.24 -16.93 -1.22
C PRO A 75 -20.18 -18.03 -1.06
N ALA A 76 -20.53 -19.11 -0.34
CA ALA A 76 -19.61 -20.22 -0.10
C ALA A 76 -19.26 -20.96 -1.40
N ASP A 77 -20.20 -20.97 -2.34
CA ASP A 77 -20.15 -21.63 -3.64
C ASP A 77 -19.77 -20.67 -4.78
N PHE A 78 -19.15 -19.52 -4.47
CA PHE A 78 -18.71 -18.59 -5.51
C PHE A 78 -17.63 -19.24 -6.39
N SER A 79 -17.90 -19.33 -7.69
CA SER A 79 -17.05 -20.00 -8.68
C SER A 79 -16.10 -19.06 -9.43
N GLY A 80 -16.29 -17.75 -9.33
CA GLY A 80 -15.39 -16.76 -9.93
C GLY A 80 -14.06 -16.64 -9.17
N VAL A 81 -13.13 -15.84 -9.71
CA VAL A 81 -11.89 -15.50 -9.01
C VAL A 81 -12.12 -14.31 -8.09
N ILE A 82 -11.51 -14.34 -6.91
CA ILE A 82 -11.57 -13.25 -5.95
C ILE A 82 -10.14 -12.82 -5.60
N THR A 83 -9.92 -11.52 -5.57
CA THR A 83 -8.71 -10.91 -5.05
C THR A 83 -9.02 -9.58 -4.37
N ASP A 84 -8.02 -8.98 -3.77
CA ASP A 84 -8.08 -7.68 -3.12
C ASP A 84 -6.88 -6.82 -3.52
N LEU A 85 -6.84 -5.58 -3.04
CA LEU A 85 -5.73 -4.64 -3.21
C LEU A 85 -5.21 -4.15 -1.85
N GLY A 86 -5.49 -4.87 -0.76
CA GLY A 86 -5.22 -4.43 0.60
C GLY A 86 -3.73 -4.24 0.87
N SER A 87 -3.38 -3.38 1.81
CA SER A 87 -1.96 -3.10 2.15
C SER A 87 -1.37 -4.05 3.20
N THR A 88 -2.21 -4.83 3.89
CA THR A 88 -1.82 -5.84 4.90
C THR A 88 -2.54 -7.15 4.61
N LYS A 89 -1.94 -8.30 4.93
CA LYS A 89 -2.40 -9.63 4.45
C LYS A 89 -2.88 -10.55 5.57
N LYS A 90 -2.30 -10.50 6.77
CA LYS A 90 -2.63 -11.46 7.85
C LYS A 90 -4.14 -11.53 8.12
N GLU A 91 -4.80 -10.39 8.30
CA GLU A 91 -6.24 -10.35 8.59
C GLU A 91 -7.10 -10.82 7.41
N ILE A 92 -6.72 -10.45 6.19
CA ILE A 92 -7.42 -10.85 4.96
C ILE A 92 -7.34 -12.36 4.78
N ILE A 93 -6.15 -12.94 4.89
CA ILE A 93 -5.93 -14.38 4.76
C ILE A 93 -6.70 -15.15 5.84
N ARG A 94 -6.67 -14.69 7.10
CA ARG A 94 -7.48 -15.30 8.18
C ARG A 94 -8.98 -15.27 7.88
N ALA A 95 -9.48 -14.15 7.35
CA ALA A 95 -10.89 -14.02 6.98
C ALA A 95 -11.28 -14.97 5.85
N VAL A 96 -10.40 -15.13 4.85
CA VAL A 96 -10.60 -16.05 3.73
C VAL A 96 -10.60 -17.51 4.20
N GLU A 97 -9.60 -17.92 4.98
CA GLU A 97 -9.50 -19.30 5.50
C GLU A 97 -10.68 -19.66 6.42
N THR A 98 -11.19 -18.68 7.17
CA THR A 98 -12.41 -18.86 7.98
C THR A 98 -13.66 -18.99 7.11
N ARG A 99 -13.76 -18.18 6.04
CA ARG A 99 -14.90 -18.19 5.14
C ARG A 99 -14.95 -19.44 4.27
N PHE A 100 -13.79 -19.94 3.87
CA PHE A 100 -13.62 -21.02 2.92
C PHE A 100 -12.69 -22.11 3.51
N PRO A 101 -13.23 -23.03 4.32
CA PRO A 101 -12.43 -24.09 4.94
C PRO A 101 -11.98 -25.18 3.95
N SER A 102 -12.53 -25.20 2.75
CA SER A 102 -12.23 -26.13 1.65
C SER A 102 -11.68 -25.38 0.44
N GLU A 103 -11.42 -26.08 -0.66
CA GLU A 103 -10.91 -25.47 -1.89
C GLU A 103 -11.72 -24.26 -2.36
N HIS A 104 -11.03 -23.18 -2.70
CA HIS A 104 -11.66 -21.91 -3.09
C HIS A 104 -10.82 -21.11 -4.09
N ASN A 105 -11.44 -20.06 -4.64
CA ASN A 105 -10.88 -19.27 -5.74
C ASN A 105 -10.39 -17.89 -5.31
N TYR A 106 -9.79 -17.79 -4.13
CA TYR A 106 -9.33 -16.52 -3.56
C TYR A 106 -7.81 -16.52 -3.48
N ILE A 107 -7.17 -15.51 -4.07
CA ILE A 107 -5.75 -15.21 -3.87
C ILE A 107 -5.66 -13.72 -3.56
N SER A 108 -4.97 -13.35 -2.48
CA SER A 108 -4.82 -11.94 -2.09
C SER A 108 -3.75 -11.25 -2.94
N SER A 109 -3.95 -9.97 -3.28
CA SER A 109 -2.98 -9.19 -4.04
C SER A 109 -2.63 -7.87 -3.35
N HIS A 110 -1.38 -7.46 -3.44
CA HIS A 110 -0.91 -6.14 -3.02
C HIS A 110 -0.03 -5.53 -4.12
N PRO A 111 -0.61 -4.76 -5.05
CA PRO A 111 0.19 -3.98 -5.99
C PRO A 111 0.94 -2.88 -5.24
N MET A 112 2.27 -2.93 -5.29
CA MET A 112 3.22 -2.00 -4.67
C MET A 112 3.27 -0.68 -5.45
N CYS A 113 2.13 0.01 -5.48
CA CYS A 113 1.93 1.27 -6.16
C CYS A 113 0.95 2.14 -5.37
N GLY A 114 1.12 3.44 -5.45
CA GLY A 114 0.26 4.41 -4.79
C GLY A 114 0.80 5.81 -4.96
N SER A 115 -0.06 6.79 -4.76
CA SER A 115 0.32 8.18 -4.53
C SER A 115 -0.18 8.60 -3.14
N GLU A 116 0.40 9.66 -2.62
CA GLU A 116 -0.08 10.41 -1.46
C GLU A 116 -1.49 10.98 -1.68
N GLU A 117 -1.94 11.06 -2.94
CA GLU A 117 -3.25 11.54 -3.33
C GLU A 117 -4.31 10.44 -3.27
N SER A 118 -5.49 10.78 -2.74
CA SER A 118 -6.60 9.85 -2.57
C SER A 118 -7.87 10.38 -3.21
N GLY A 119 -8.58 9.55 -3.95
CA GLY A 119 -9.81 9.94 -4.64
C GLY A 119 -9.92 9.31 -6.02
N LEU A 120 -11.11 9.37 -6.61
CA LEU A 120 -11.35 8.90 -7.98
C LEU A 120 -10.73 9.85 -9.01
N GLU A 121 -10.66 11.14 -8.68
CA GLU A 121 -10.04 12.21 -9.48
C GLU A 121 -8.56 11.96 -9.79
N PHE A 122 -7.86 11.23 -8.93
CA PHE A 122 -6.44 10.89 -9.09
C PHE A 122 -6.24 9.51 -9.75
N ALA A 123 -7.31 8.93 -10.30
CA ALA A 123 -7.21 7.65 -10.99
C ALA A 123 -6.29 7.78 -12.21
N ASN A 124 -5.33 6.87 -12.33
CA ASN A 124 -4.31 6.89 -13.35
C ASN A 124 -4.19 5.51 -14.02
N SER A 125 -4.39 5.46 -15.33
CA SER A 125 -4.31 4.22 -16.13
C SER A 125 -2.92 3.57 -16.17
N SER A 126 -1.86 4.32 -15.86
CA SER A 126 -0.48 3.83 -15.80
C SER A 126 0.01 3.56 -14.38
N LEU A 127 -0.87 3.63 -13.36
CA LEU A 127 -0.49 3.47 -11.95
C LEU A 127 0.30 2.17 -11.66
N TYR A 128 -0.08 1.09 -12.34
CA TYR A 128 0.45 -0.26 -12.13
C TYR A 128 1.62 -0.61 -13.05
N GLU A 129 1.86 0.16 -14.12
CA GLU A 129 2.85 -0.18 -15.13
C GLU A 129 4.27 -0.21 -14.53
N GLY A 130 4.99 -1.33 -14.71
CA GLY A 130 6.34 -1.54 -14.21
C GLY A 130 6.44 -1.68 -12.68
N ARG A 131 5.32 -1.93 -12.01
CA ARG A 131 5.27 -2.11 -10.55
C ARG A 131 5.27 -3.58 -10.18
N LEU A 132 5.66 -3.87 -8.94
CA LEU A 132 5.53 -5.20 -8.36
C LEU A 132 4.12 -5.37 -7.78
N CYS A 133 3.53 -6.55 -7.95
CA CYS A 133 2.35 -6.98 -7.20
C CYS A 133 2.70 -8.25 -6.41
N ILE A 134 2.54 -8.16 -5.09
CA ILE A 134 2.77 -9.30 -4.20
C ILE A 134 1.47 -10.09 -4.12
N LEU A 135 1.55 -11.39 -4.40
CA LEU A 135 0.46 -12.33 -4.24
C LEU A 135 0.63 -13.11 -2.94
N THR A 136 -0.46 -13.39 -2.25
CA THR A 136 -0.46 -14.22 -1.05
C THR A 136 -1.58 -15.24 -1.15
N SER A 137 -1.20 -16.53 -1.14
CA SER A 137 -2.12 -17.65 -1.26
C SER A 137 -2.64 -18.10 0.12
N PRO A 138 -3.95 -18.00 0.39
CA PRO A 138 -4.57 -18.67 1.54
C PRO A 138 -4.43 -20.20 1.45
N LYS A 139 -4.55 -20.90 2.58
CA LYS A 139 -4.71 -22.35 2.57
C LYS A 139 -5.90 -22.77 1.72
N ASN A 140 -5.75 -23.89 1.02
CA ASN A 140 -6.77 -24.46 0.12
C ASN A 140 -7.10 -23.57 -1.10
N ALA A 141 -6.37 -22.49 -1.34
CA ALA A 141 -6.52 -21.77 -2.60
C ALA A 141 -6.07 -22.65 -3.76
N LYS A 142 -6.91 -22.72 -4.80
CA LYS A 142 -6.62 -23.58 -5.95
C LYS A 142 -5.41 -23.06 -6.75
N PRO A 143 -4.43 -23.91 -7.10
CA PRO A 143 -3.21 -23.48 -7.80
C PRO A 143 -3.48 -22.76 -9.13
N GLU A 144 -4.50 -23.17 -9.88
CA GLU A 144 -4.85 -22.53 -11.16
C GLU A 144 -5.30 -21.07 -10.99
N ILE A 145 -5.78 -20.68 -9.81
CA ILE A 145 -6.22 -19.32 -9.52
C ILE A 145 -5.02 -18.40 -9.32
N LEU A 146 -3.96 -18.91 -8.69
CA LEU A 146 -2.69 -18.21 -8.58
C LEU A 146 -2.11 -17.92 -9.97
N ASP A 147 -2.10 -18.90 -10.87
CA ASP A 147 -1.61 -18.71 -12.24
C ASP A 147 -2.47 -17.74 -13.04
N ARG A 148 -3.80 -17.77 -12.85
CA ARG A 148 -4.71 -16.77 -13.43
C ARG A 148 -4.39 -15.37 -12.93
N LEU A 149 -4.12 -15.17 -11.63
CA LEU A 149 -3.75 -13.86 -11.10
C LEU A 149 -2.38 -13.39 -11.57
N LYS A 150 -1.38 -14.27 -11.65
CA LYS A 150 -0.06 -13.93 -12.24
C LYS A 150 -0.23 -13.39 -13.66
N ASN A 151 -1.05 -14.06 -14.48
CA ASN A 151 -1.33 -13.62 -15.84
C ASN A 151 -2.16 -12.32 -15.90
N PHE A 152 -3.15 -12.16 -15.03
CA PHE A 152 -3.94 -10.94 -14.92
C PHE A 152 -3.05 -9.72 -14.58
N TRP A 153 -2.21 -9.84 -13.56
CA TRP A 153 -1.29 -8.78 -13.12
C TRP A 153 -0.22 -8.48 -14.18
N LYS A 154 0.32 -9.52 -14.84
CA LYS A 154 1.20 -9.35 -16.00
C LYS A 154 0.53 -8.59 -17.14
N PHE A 155 -0.74 -8.90 -17.44
CA PHE A 155 -1.52 -8.16 -18.43
C PHE A 155 -1.67 -6.69 -18.02
N VAL A 156 -1.99 -6.40 -16.76
CA VAL A 156 -2.04 -5.03 -16.20
C VAL A 156 -0.69 -4.30 -16.32
N GLY A 157 0.42 -5.04 -16.43
CA GLY A 157 1.76 -4.49 -16.62
C GLY A 157 2.62 -4.51 -15.35
N THR A 158 2.26 -5.36 -14.38
CA THR A 158 3.04 -5.56 -13.16
C THR A 158 3.86 -6.85 -13.25
N GLU A 159 4.97 -6.89 -12.54
CA GLU A 159 5.64 -8.14 -12.18
C GLU A 159 5.00 -8.73 -10.92
N THR A 160 5.05 -10.06 -10.75
CA THR A 160 4.46 -10.72 -9.58
C THR A 160 5.47 -11.56 -8.82
N ILE A 161 5.32 -11.58 -7.50
CA ILE A 161 5.99 -12.54 -6.60
C ILE A 161 4.98 -13.05 -5.59
N GLU A 162 5.22 -14.24 -5.05
CA GLU A 162 4.40 -14.80 -4.00
C GLU A 162 5.13 -14.70 -2.66
N ILE A 163 4.45 -14.18 -1.64
CA ILE A 163 4.97 -14.06 -0.27
C ILE A 163 3.87 -14.48 0.72
N PRO A 164 4.18 -15.33 1.71
CA PRO A 164 3.27 -15.65 2.82
C PRO A 164 2.78 -14.41 3.57
N ALA A 165 1.60 -14.47 4.17
CA ALA A 165 0.95 -13.30 4.78
C ALA A 165 1.81 -12.66 5.89
N GLU A 166 2.43 -13.51 6.71
CA GLU A 166 3.28 -13.14 7.84
C GLU A 166 4.55 -12.44 7.36
N GLU A 167 5.22 -13.00 6.35
CA GLU A 167 6.42 -12.41 5.76
C GLU A 167 6.10 -11.11 5.03
N HIS A 168 4.99 -11.06 4.28
CA HIS A 168 4.52 -9.84 3.64
C HIS A 168 4.37 -8.72 4.67
N ASP A 169 3.58 -8.95 5.71
CA ASP A 169 3.29 -7.92 6.70
C ASP A 169 4.53 -7.50 7.49
N SER A 170 5.47 -8.42 7.72
CA SER A 170 6.77 -8.09 8.31
C SER A 170 7.62 -7.23 7.36
N ILE A 171 7.79 -7.63 6.10
CA ILE A 171 8.54 -6.85 5.10
C ILE A 171 7.98 -5.42 4.97
N LEU A 172 6.65 -5.30 4.90
CA LEU A 172 5.98 -4.01 4.73
C LEU A 172 6.07 -3.14 6.00
N SER A 173 6.28 -3.72 7.20
CA SER A 173 6.51 -2.91 8.39
C SER A 173 7.83 -2.14 8.30
N TYR A 174 8.89 -2.71 7.71
CA TYR A 174 10.16 -2.05 7.47
C TYR A 174 10.16 -1.13 6.24
N LEU A 175 9.54 -1.58 5.13
CA LEU A 175 9.66 -0.91 3.84
C LEU A 175 8.52 0.09 3.53
N SER A 176 7.49 0.16 4.38
CA SER A 176 6.34 1.05 4.15
C SER A 176 5.77 1.64 5.44
N HIS A 177 5.33 0.81 6.39
CA HIS A 177 4.54 1.29 7.54
C HIS A 177 5.36 2.13 8.53
N SER A 178 6.52 1.63 8.98
CA SER A 178 7.40 2.38 9.89
C SER A 178 7.94 3.65 9.25
N PRO A 179 8.37 3.66 7.97
CA PRO A 179 8.70 4.90 7.26
C PRO A 179 7.60 5.98 7.33
N HIS A 180 6.31 5.61 7.22
CA HIS A 180 5.21 6.59 7.33
C HIS A 180 5.06 7.15 8.74
N ILE A 181 5.26 6.32 9.77
CA ILE A 181 5.26 6.77 11.17
C ILE A 181 6.46 7.69 11.43
N LEU A 182 7.65 7.28 11.02
CA LEU A 182 8.88 8.07 11.18
C LEU A 182 8.82 9.41 10.44
N SER A 183 8.27 9.42 9.21
CA SER A 183 8.01 10.63 8.45
C SER A 183 7.07 11.58 9.20
N SER A 184 5.97 11.05 9.75
CA SER A 184 5.01 11.83 10.55
C SER A 184 5.63 12.38 11.83
N ILE A 185 6.41 11.56 12.55
CA ILE A 185 7.17 11.99 13.73
C ILE A 185 8.16 13.09 13.34
N MET A 186 8.92 12.93 12.26
CA MET A 186 9.91 13.91 11.82
C MET A 186 9.27 15.26 11.49
N ALA A 187 8.13 15.26 10.79
CA ALA A 187 7.39 16.48 10.47
C ALA A 187 6.91 17.20 11.74
N ASP A 188 6.26 16.47 12.65
CA ASP A 188 5.74 17.03 13.90
C ASP A 188 6.87 17.50 14.86
N TRP A 189 7.90 16.68 15.05
CA TRP A 189 9.06 16.99 15.88
C TRP A 189 9.78 18.26 15.44
N ALA A 190 10.04 18.40 14.13
CA ALA A 190 10.71 19.58 13.58
C ALA A 190 9.83 20.83 13.72
N ALA A 191 8.54 20.73 13.40
CA ALA A 191 7.60 21.86 13.47
C ALA A 191 7.41 22.39 14.91
N ASN A 192 7.53 21.52 15.92
CA ASN A 192 7.38 21.88 17.33
C ASN A 192 8.69 22.37 17.99
N GLN A 193 9.83 22.34 17.28
CA GLN A 193 11.08 22.88 17.81
C GLN A 193 11.02 24.42 17.81
N LYS A 194 11.26 25.05 18.97
CA LYS A 194 11.10 26.51 19.19
C LYS A 194 11.85 27.40 18.17
N THR A 195 13.12 27.10 17.91
CA THR A 195 13.98 27.79 16.94
C THR A 195 13.49 27.58 15.52
N VAL A 196 13.15 26.33 15.14
CA VAL A 196 12.60 26.04 13.81
C VAL A 196 11.31 26.83 13.61
N LYS A 197 10.35 26.72 14.53
CA LYS A 197 9.08 27.45 14.49
C LYS A 197 9.30 28.95 14.35
N ARG A 198 10.16 29.54 15.20
CA ARG A 198 10.47 30.97 15.17
C ARG A 198 10.92 31.41 13.78
N TYR A 199 11.91 30.73 13.18
CA TYR A 199 12.46 31.18 11.90
C TYR A 199 11.59 30.78 10.69
N THR A 200 10.84 29.68 10.77
CA THR A 200 9.84 29.34 9.76
C THR A 200 8.75 30.41 9.66
N ASP A 201 8.27 30.94 10.80
CA ASP A 201 7.24 32.00 10.82
C ASP A 201 7.72 33.32 10.17
N PHE A 202 9.02 33.62 10.22
CA PHE A 202 9.61 34.83 9.62
C PHE A 202 10.18 34.62 8.21
N SER A 203 10.34 33.39 7.75
CA SER A 203 11.02 33.10 6.49
C SER A 203 10.08 33.37 5.30
N PRO A 204 10.51 34.14 4.27
CA PRO A 204 9.68 34.42 3.10
C PRO A 204 9.50 33.21 2.17
N ILE A 205 10.34 32.19 2.33
CA ILE A 205 10.31 30.92 1.60
C ILE A 205 10.42 29.75 2.59
N PRO A 206 10.02 28.51 2.23
CA PRO A 206 10.12 27.36 3.12
C PRO A 206 11.56 27.13 3.64
N LEU A 207 11.71 27.08 4.97
CA LEU A 207 12.98 26.79 5.63
C LEU A 207 13.20 25.26 5.69
N ASN A 208 13.51 24.66 4.54
CA ASN A 208 13.84 23.24 4.45
C ASN A 208 14.93 22.95 3.41
N GLY A 209 15.61 21.82 3.59
CA GLY A 209 16.47 21.23 2.57
C GLY A 209 15.76 20.08 1.85
N GLY A 210 16.31 19.65 0.71
CA GLY A 210 15.76 18.54 -0.09
C GLY A 210 15.56 17.26 0.72
N GLY A 211 16.54 16.89 1.56
CA GLY A 211 16.44 15.70 2.41
C GLY A 211 15.26 15.72 3.39
N PHE A 212 15.00 16.86 4.05
CA PHE A 212 13.84 16.99 4.94
C PHE A 212 12.54 16.86 4.14
N ARG A 213 12.41 17.60 3.04
CA ARG A 213 11.23 17.55 2.16
C ARG A 213 10.93 16.12 1.72
N ASP A 214 11.95 15.38 1.27
CA ASP A 214 11.78 14.04 0.74
C ASP A 214 11.43 13.02 1.84
N MET A 215 12.05 13.14 3.03
CA MET A 215 11.75 12.30 4.19
C MET A 215 10.37 12.56 4.78
N THR A 216 9.86 13.79 4.72
CA THR A 216 8.53 14.15 5.26
C THR A 216 7.41 14.10 4.22
N ARG A 217 7.71 13.87 2.93
CA ARG A 217 6.72 13.90 1.85
C ARG A 217 5.51 13.01 2.16
N ILE A 218 5.76 11.80 2.67
CA ILE A 218 4.73 10.81 2.96
C ILE A 218 3.94 11.08 4.25
N ALA A 219 4.34 12.07 5.06
CA ALA A 219 3.53 12.55 6.20
C ALA A 219 2.24 13.25 5.72
N GLY A 220 2.19 13.71 4.46
CA GLY A 220 0.98 14.28 3.85
C GLY A 220 -0.06 13.24 3.41
N SER A 221 0.18 11.95 3.64
CA SER A 221 -0.71 10.87 3.22
C SER A 221 -2.05 10.88 3.98
N ASN A 222 -3.08 10.22 3.41
CA ASN A 222 -4.42 10.14 3.99
C ASN A 222 -4.42 9.52 5.42
N PRO A 223 -4.79 10.26 6.48
CA PRO A 223 -4.71 9.77 7.85
C PRO A 223 -5.64 8.58 8.15
N LYS A 224 -6.83 8.54 7.54
CA LYS A 224 -7.80 7.46 7.78
C LYS A 224 -7.30 6.13 7.21
N MET A 225 -6.72 6.17 6.01
CA MET A 225 -6.13 4.99 5.38
C MET A 225 -4.97 4.45 6.21
N TRP A 226 -4.06 5.33 6.64
CA TRP A 226 -2.89 4.93 7.44
C TRP A 226 -3.25 4.43 8.83
N ALA A 227 -4.26 5.02 9.49
CA ALA A 227 -4.76 4.50 10.75
C ALA A 227 -5.24 3.05 10.64
N ALA A 228 -5.94 2.69 9.56
CA ALA A 228 -6.37 1.31 9.31
C ALA A 228 -5.18 0.37 9.05
N ILE A 229 -4.18 0.82 8.29
CA ILE A 229 -2.94 0.06 8.04
C ILE A 229 -2.20 -0.19 9.36
N PHE A 230 -2.05 0.84 10.20
CA PHE A 230 -1.40 0.70 11.49
C PHE A 230 -2.13 -0.25 12.43
N GLY A 231 -3.46 -0.20 12.46
CA GLY A 231 -4.27 -1.14 13.24
C GLY A 231 -4.07 -2.58 12.79
N SER A 232 -4.18 -2.85 11.48
CA SER A 232 -4.12 -4.22 10.94
C SER A 232 -2.73 -4.88 10.98
N ASN A 233 -1.66 -4.11 11.25
CA ASN A 233 -0.30 -4.65 11.34
C ASN A 233 0.51 -4.12 12.54
N GLN A 234 -0.20 -3.81 13.63
CA GLN A 234 0.37 -3.18 14.82
C GLN A 234 1.58 -3.93 15.39
N GLU A 235 1.52 -5.26 15.46
CA GLU A 235 2.60 -6.08 16.04
C GLU A 235 3.92 -5.98 15.26
N GLU A 236 3.87 -6.07 13.92
CA GLU A 236 5.08 -5.98 13.10
C GLU A 236 5.63 -4.56 13.07
N ILE A 237 4.76 -3.55 13.12
CA ILE A 237 5.14 -2.14 13.23
C ILE A 237 5.85 -1.88 14.56
N PHE A 238 5.32 -2.43 15.66
CA PHE A 238 5.96 -2.31 16.98
C PHE A 238 7.36 -2.93 16.96
N ARG A 239 7.50 -4.12 16.37
CA ARG A 239 8.81 -4.80 16.24
C ARG A 239 9.79 -3.98 15.40
N SER A 240 9.39 -3.50 14.22
CA SER A 240 10.28 -2.74 13.34
C SER A 240 10.66 -1.38 13.91
N LEU A 241 9.75 -0.70 14.60
CA LEU A 241 10.08 0.56 15.29
C LEU A 241 10.96 0.35 16.52
N SER A 242 10.81 -0.78 17.22
CA SER A 242 11.71 -1.15 18.32
C SER A 242 13.14 -1.40 17.81
N ASP A 243 13.30 -2.17 16.71
CA ASP A 243 14.60 -2.34 16.05
C ASP A 243 15.18 -0.99 15.60
N PHE A 244 14.34 -0.10 15.04
CA PHE A 244 14.79 1.24 14.65
C PHE A 244 15.27 2.07 15.85
N ARG A 245 14.55 2.03 16.98
CA ARG A 245 14.95 2.72 18.22
C ARG A 245 16.29 2.22 18.70
N ASP A 246 16.48 0.91 18.77
CA ASP A 246 17.73 0.33 19.26
C ASP A 246 18.93 0.73 18.37
N ARG A 247 18.72 0.85 17.05
CA ARG A 247 19.72 1.42 16.12
C ARG A 247 19.97 2.90 16.38
N LEU A 248 18.93 3.69 16.66
CA LEU A 248 19.07 5.10 16.98
C LEU A 248 19.85 5.30 18.29
N ASP A 249 19.62 4.46 19.30
CA ASP A 249 20.31 4.54 20.58
C ASP A 249 21.84 4.32 20.43
N ILE A 250 22.24 3.37 19.57
CA ILE A 250 23.65 3.17 19.20
C ILE A 250 24.25 4.44 18.58
N ILE A 251 23.50 5.13 17.72
CA ILE A 251 23.93 6.38 17.08
C ILE A 251 24.01 7.52 18.11
N LEU A 252 23.09 7.60 19.06
CA LEU A 252 23.11 8.59 20.14
C LEU A 252 24.32 8.39 21.06
N GLU A 253 24.67 7.14 21.38
CA GLU A 253 25.88 6.82 22.13
C GLU A 253 27.13 7.32 21.40
N LYS A 254 27.23 7.07 20.09
CA LYS A 254 28.35 7.55 19.26
C LYS A 254 28.42 9.08 19.16
N LEU A 255 27.26 9.76 19.15
CA LEU A 255 27.16 11.23 19.10
C LEU A 255 27.28 11.91 20.46
N ASN A 256 27.44 11.16 21.55
CA ASN A 256 27.58 11.73 22.88
C ASN A 256 28.76 12.73 22.90
N PRO A 257 28.55 14.00 23.29
CA PRO A 257 29.61 15.02 23.29
C PRO A 257 30.83 14.69 24.17
N LYS A 258 30.73 13.68 25.05
CA LYS A 258 31.84 13.15 25.83
C LYS A 258 32.77 12.24 25.04
N ASN A 259 32.32 11.73 23.90
CA ASN A 259 33.08 10.86 23.02
C ASN A 259 33.83 11.68 21.96
N THR A 260 35.00 11.21 21.54
CA THR A 260 35.67 11.79 20.38
C THR A 260 35.01 11.25 19.13
N LEU A 261 34.59 12.16 18.24
CA LEU A 261 34.00 11.81 16.97
C LEU A 261 35.11 11.50 15.96
N ASP A 262 35.32 10.22 15.63
CA ASP A 262 36.24 9.81 14.55
C ASP A 262 35.53 9.91 13.19
N PRO A 263 35.92 10.83 12.29
CA PRO A 263 35.32 10.95 10.97
C PRO A 263 35.30 9.63 10.18
N LYS A 264 36.30 8.77 10.35
CA LYS A 264 36.39 7.49 9.61
C LYS A 264 35.29 6.51 10.00
N GLU A 265 34.85 6.52 11.27
CA GLU A 265 33.71 5.70 11.69
C GLU A 265 32.41 6.15 11.02
N TRP A 266 32.23 7.46 10.87
CA TRP A 266 31.04 8.04 10.24
C TRP A 266 31.04 7.83 8.72
N GLU A 267 32.19 7.95 8.07
CA GLU A 267 32.34 7.55 6.66
C GLU A 267 31.92 6.10 6.46
N ARG A 268 32.40 5.19 7.31
CA ARG A 268 32.01 3.77 7.25
C ARG A 268 30.52 3.55 7.47
N PHE A 269 29.91 4.24 8.41
CA PHE A 269 28.45 4.19 8.63
C PHE A 269 27.67 4.63 7.39
N MET A 270 28.09 5.72 6.75
CA MET A 270 27.47 6.23 5.52
C MET A 270 27.67 5.29 4.33
N GLU A 271 28.84 4.65 4.22
CA GLU A 271 29.10 3.64 3.18
C GLU A 271 28.22 2.39 3.34
N ILE A 272 28.05 1.90 4.58
CA ILE A 272 27.15 0.78 4.87
C ILE A 272 25.71 1.17 4.49
N SER A 273 25.27 2.36 4.91
CA SER A 273 23.92 2.87 4.59
C SER A 273 23.69 2.96 3.08
N ARG A 274 24.69 3.44 2.32
CA ARG A 274 24.64 3.48 0.86
C ARG A 274 24.48 2.09 0.25
N ARG A 275 25.29 1.11 0.69
CA ARG A 275 25.21 -0.28 0.19
C ARG A 275 23.84 -0.91 0.49
N SER A 276 23.31 -0.71 1.70
CA SER A 276 21.98 -1.20 2.09
C SER A 276 20.87 -0.57 1.25
N ARG A 277 20.93 0.74 1.00
CA ARG A 277 20.02 1.43 0.09
C ARG A 277 20.07 0.82 -1.31
N ASP A 278 21.27 0.69 -1.87
CA ASP A 278 21.45 0.25 -3.26
C ASP A 278 21.00 -1.21 -3.45
N PHE A 279 21.17 -2.05 -2.42
CA PHE A 279 20.62 -3.40 -2.37
C PHE A 279 19.08 -3.40 -2.43
N ILE A 280 18.41 -2.64 -1.55
CA ILE A 280 16.94 -2.59 -1.49
C ILE A 280 16.36 -2.00 -2.78
N LEU A 281 16.97 -0.94 -3.30
CA LEU A 281 16.51 -0.26 -4.51
C LEU A 281 16.95 -0.95 -5.81
N LYS A 282 17.75 -2.04 -5.72
CA LYS A 282 18.30 -2.75 -6.88
C LYS A 282 18.99 -1.83 -7.90
N ASN A 283 19.72 -0.83 -7.41
CA ASN A 283 20.35 0.22 -8.23
C ASN A 283 19.38 1.00 -9.14
N GLN A 284 18.09 1.06 -8.83
CA GLN A 284 17.17 1.97 -9.52
C GLN A 284 17.56 3.41 -9.18
N ASP A 285 17.89 4.17 -10.23
CA ASP A 285 18.33 5.57 -10.11
C ASP A 285 17.10 6.48 -10.06
N ASP A 286 16.55 6.68 -8.86
CA ASP A 286 15.42 7.58 -8.63
C ASP A 286 15.77 9.06 -8.86
N SER A 287 17.05 9.41 -8.99
CA SER A 287 17.52 10.79 -9.17
C SER A 287 17.17 11.41 -10.53
N LYS A 288 16.63 10.62 -11.47
CA LYS A 288 16.34 11.05 -12.85
C LYS A 288 14.86 11.17 -13.21
N LYS A 289 13.96 11.14 -12.23
CA LYS A 289 12.51 11.33 -12.47
C LYS A 289 12.00 12.56 -11.73
N ASN A 290 12.40 13.74 -12.19
CA ASN A 290 11.71 15.01 -11.97
C ASN A 290 11.59 15.71 -13.32
#